data_AF-A0A963HT50-F1
#
_entry.id   AF-A0A963HT50-F1
#
_cell.length_a   1.000
_cell.length_b   1.000
_cell.length_c   1.000
_cell.angle_alpha   90.00
_cell.angle_beta   90.00
_cell.angle_gamma   90.00
#
_symmetry.space_group_name_H-M   'P 1'
#
loop_
_entity.id
_entity.type
_entity.pdbx_description
1 polymer ?
#
loop_
_entity_poly.entity_id
_entity_poly.type
_entity_poly.pdbx_seq_one_letter_code
_entity_poly.pdbx_strand_id
1 'polypeptide(L)'
;MKTRTALALILPILLAACAQAPKPATPRGHLKTDDVRAAVAPIAAPIPAPVQRSFTLPPPKPAVKADTYSVVVRDVDVRELLFALARDAKLNVDVHAGLAGRVTLNAINQ
;
A
#
# COMPACT_ATOMS: atom_id res chain seq x y z
N MET A 1 23.13 -26.36 -43.88
CA MET A 1 24.17 -26.14 -42.84
C MET A 1 24.02 -24.79 -42.12
N LYS A 2 23.65 -23.70 -42.81
CA LYS A 2 23.54 -22.33 -42.26
C LYS A 2 22.47 -22.12 -41.16
N THR A 3 21.40 -22.91 -41.17
CA THR A 3 20.32 -22.86 -40.15
C THR A 3 20.69 -23.58 -38.86
N ARG A 4 21.54 -24.62 -38.93
CA ARG A 4 22.01 -25.37 -37.75
C ARG A 4 23.04 -24.57 -36.95
N THR A 5 23.90 -23.81 -37.62
CA THR A 5 24.84 -22.89 -36.97
C THR A 5 24.14 -21.69 -36.33
N ALA A 6 23.09 -21.15 -36.96
CA ALA A 6 22.28 -20.09 -36.36
C ALA A 6 21.57 -20.56 -35.08
N LEU A 7 21.00 -21.78 -35.09
CA LEU A 7 20.34 -22.35 -33.91
C LEU A 7 21.33 -22.61 -32.75
N ALA A 8 22.56 -23.05 -33.07
CA ALA A 8 23.61 -23.27 -32.08
C ALA A 8 24.07 -21.97 -31.39
N LEU A 9 23.98 -20.83 -32.07
CA LEU A 9 24.37 -19.53 -31.51
C LEU A 9 23.26 -18.90 -30.64
N ILE A 10 21.99 -19.17 -30.94
CA ILE A 10 20.84 -18.57 -30.24
C ILE A 10 20.55 -19.27 -28.90
N LEU A 11 20.82 -20.58 -28.81
CA LEU A 11 20.55 -21.36 -27.60
C LEU A 11 21.26 -20.82 -26.33
N PRO A 12 22.57 -20.51 -26.31
CA PRO A 12 23.22 -20.02 -25.08
C PRO A 12 22.71 -18.64 -24.62
N ILE A 13 22.22 -17.80 -25.54
CA ILE A 13 21.66 -16.47 -25.21
C ILE A 13 20.34 -16.61 -24.43
N LEU A 14 19.51 -17.59 -24.81
CA LEU A 14 18.26 -17.88 -24.10
C LEU A 14 18.51 -18.46 -22.69
N LEU A 15 19.60 -19.20 -22.47
CA LEU A 15 19.93 -19.72 -21.14
C LEU A 15 20.45 -18.63 -20.17
N ALA A 16 21.10 -17.58 -20.68
CA ALA A 16 21.59 -16.48 -19.85
C ALA A 16 20.48 -15.56 -19.31
N ALA A 17 19.26 -15.61 -19.89
CA ALA A 17 18.12 -14.78 -19.49
C ALA A 17 17.48 -15.20 -18.15
N CYS A 18 17.81 -16.39 -17.63
CA CYS A 18 17.28 -16.90 -16.35
C CYS A 18 18.23 -16.65 -15.16
N ALA A 19 19.34 -15.93 -15.32
CA ALA A 19 20.27 -15.67 -14.22
C ALA A 19 19.67 -14.65 -13.22
N GLN A 20 19.54 -15.04 -11.94
CA GLN A 20 19.15 -14.11 -10.88
C GLN A 20 20.23 -13.04 -10.65
N ALA A 21 19.80 -11.79 -10.48
CA ALA A 21 20.68 -10.69 -10.08
C ALA A 21 21.29 -10.93 -8.68
N PRO A 22 22.52 -10.45 -8.40
CA PRO A 22 23.13 -10.54 -7.08
C PRO A 22 22.23 -9.92 -6.01
N LYS A 23 21.99 -10.66 -4.92
CA LYS A 23 21.21 -10.15 -3.79
C LYS A 23 21.91 -8.93 -3.19
N PRO A 24 21.19 -7.80 -2.97
CA PRO A 24 21.75 -6.65 -2.25
C PRO A 24 22.29 -7.07 -0.88
N ALA A 25 23.46 -6.56 -0.52
CA ALA A 25 24.03 -6.77 0.80
C ALA A 25 23.04 -6.27 1.86
N THR A 26 22.65 -7.13 2.80
CA THR A 26 21.79 -6.73 3.91
C THR A 26 22.51 -5.71 4.78
N PRO A 27 21.90 -4.55 5.09
CA PRO A 27 22.51 -3.54 5.95
C PRO A 27 22.82 -4.14 7.34
N ARG A 28 24.07 -3.99 7.79
CA ARG A 28 24.61 -4.54 9.05
C ARG A 28 24.12 -3.81 10.31
N GLY A 29 22.85 -3.41 10.35
CA GLY A 29 22.27 -2.63 11.45
C GLY A 29 21.31 -3.39 12.36
N HIS A 30 20.61 -4.41 11.83
CA HIS A 30 19.49 -5.03 12.54
C HIS A 30 19.74 -6.45 13.05
N LEU A 31 20.83 -7.10 12.62
CA LEU A 31 21.20 -8.45 13.07
C LEU A 31 22.53 -8.37 13.83
N LYS A 32 22.45 -8.14 15.13
CA LYS A 32 23.60 -8.25 16.03
C LYS A 32 23.79 -9.73 16.39
N THR A 33 24.67 -10.40 15.67
CA THR A 33 25.02 -11.81 15.96
C THR A 33 25.73 -11.97 17.31
N ASP A 34 26.35 -10.90 17.81
CA ASP A 34 27.06 -10.89 19.10
C ASP A 34 26.11 -11.04 20.30
N ASP A 35 24.88 -10.51 20.21
CA ASP A 35 23.86 -10.64 21.26
C ASP A 35 23.37 -12.09 21.42
N VAL A 36 23.40 -12.88 20.33
CA VAL A 36 22.97 -14.29 20.36
C VAL A 36 23.99 -15.17 21.07
N ARG A 37 25.30 -14.88 20.97
CA ARG A 37 26.35 -15.65 21.68
C ARG A 37 26.29 -15.42 23.19
N ALA A 38 25.93 -14.21 23.63
CA ALA A 38 25.75 -13.90 25.05
C ALA A 38 24.48 -14.54 25.66
N ALA A 39 23.48 -14.87 24.84
CA ALA A 39 22.21 -15.47 25.27
C ALA A 39 22.25 -17.00 25.46
N VAL A 40 23.38 -17.68 25.21
CA VAL A 40 23.52 -19.16 25.36
C VAL A 40 23.99 -19.57 26.77
N ALA A 41 24.07 -18.63 27.72
CA ALA A 41 24.12 -19.03 29.13
C ALA A 41 22.76 -19.67 29.52
N PRO A 42 22.72 -20.86 30.16
CA PRO A 42 21.45 -21.44 30.57
C PRO A 42 20.77 -20.49 31.54
N ILE A 43 19.68 -19.88 31.09
CA ILE A 43 18.81 -19.04 31.91
C ILE A 43 18.12 -19.99 32.90
N ALA A 44 18.71 -20.17 34.08
CA ALA A 44 18.13 -20.93 35.18
C ALA A 44 16.98 -20.16 35.88
N ALA A 45 16.40 -19.16 35.22
CA ALA A 45 15.23 -18.45 35.68
C ALA A 45 13.97 -19.12 35.10
N PRO A 46 12.96 -19.44 35.91
CA PRO A 46 11.70 -19.98 35.41
C PRO A 46 11.04 -18.95 34.48
N ILE A 47 10.80 -19.35 33.23
CA ILE A 47 10.09 -18.53 32.24
C ILE A 47 8.65 -18.35 32.73
N PRO A 48 8.14 -17.11 32.87
CA PRO A 48 6.74 -16.88 33.25
C PRO A 48 5.80 -17.52 32.23
N ALA A 49 4.73 -18.15 32.72
CA ALA A 49 3.73 -18.76 31.85
C ALA A 49 3.10 -17.69 30.92
N PRO A 50 2.87 -18.01 29.62
CA PRO A 50 2.21 -17.10 28.70
C PRO A 50 0.86 -16.63 29.24
N VAL A 51 0.61 -15.33 29.16
CA VAL A 51 -0.67 -14.74 29.58
C VAL A 51 -1.75 -15.15 28.57
N GLN A 52 -2.59 -16.12 28.95
CA GLN A 52 -3.69 -16.62 28.11
C GLN A 52 -4.93 -15.72 28.10
N ARG A 53 -4.90 -14.55 28.74
CA ARG A 53 -6.05 -13.66 28.84
C ARG A 53 -6.26 -12.95 27.50
N SER A 54 -7.23 -13.39 26.72
CA SER A 54 -7.78 -12.58 25.64
C SER A 54 -8.55 -11.41 26.27
N PHE A 55 -8.18 -10.19 25.90
CA PHE A 55 -8.99 -9.03 26.22
C PHE A 55 -10.25 -9.08 25.36
N THR A 56 -11.43 -9.12 25.98
CA THR A 56 -12.68 -8.91 25.26
C THR A 56 -12.77 -7.44 24.88
N LEU A 57 -12.67 -7.16 23.58
CA LEU A 57 -12.91 -5.81 23.08
C LEU A 57 -14.37 -5.45 23.35
N PRO A 58 -14.66 -4.23 23.80
CA PRO A 58 -16.04 -3.76 23.88
C PRO A 58 -16.68 -3.83 22.47
N PRO A 59 -17.98 -4.11 22.39
CA PRO A 59 -18.66 -4.18 21.10
C PRO A 59 -18.50 -2.85 20.35
N PRO A 60 -18.29 -2.89 19.02
CA PRO A 60 -18.13 -1.67 18.23
C PRO A 60 -19.41 -0.83 18.33
N LYS A 61 -19.22 0.49 18.49
CA LYS A 61 -20.34 1.43 18.51
C LYS A 61 -20.89 1.57 17.08
N PRO A 62 -22.22 1.58 16.87
CA PRO A 62 -22.80 1.88 15.57
C PRO A 62 -22.31 3.24 15.06
N ALA A 63 -21.76 3.27 13.84
CA ALA A 63 -21.44 4.52 13.17
C ALA A 63 -22.74 5.15 12.64
N VAL A 64 -22.81 6.49 12.68
CA VAL A 64 -23.90 7.23 12.03
C VAL A 64 -23.77 7.02 10.52
N LYS A 65 -24.89 6.75 9.85
CA LYS A 65 -24.92 6.60 8.39
C LYS A 65 -24.52 7.93 7.75
N ALA A 66 -23.59 7.89 6.80
CA ALA A 66 -23.17 9.08 6.05
C ALA A 66 -24.32 9.60 5.17
N ASP A 67 -24.38 10.92 5.01
CA ASP A 67 -25.30 11.57 4.09
C ASP A 67 -24.92 11.23 2.65
N THR A 68 -25.91 10.90 1.83
CA THR A 68 -25.74 10.55 0.41
C THR A 68 -26.27 11.65 -0.50
N TYR A 69 -25.54 11.95 -1.57
CA TYR A 69 -25.81 12.99 -2.53
C TYR A 69 -25.86 12.43 -3.96
N SER A 70 -26.49 13.19 -4.86
CA SER A 70 -26.52 12.86 -6.28
C SER A 70 -25.98 14.03 -7.08
N VAL A 71 -25.06 13.74 -8.00
CA VAL A 71 -24.32 14.73 -8.79
C VAL A 71 -24.24 14.21 -10.22
N VAL A 72 -24.77 14.98 -11.17
CA VAL A 72 -24.63 14.69 -12.59
C VAL A 72 -24.11 15.93 -13.29
N VAL A 73 -22.84 15.90 -13.65
CA VAL A 73 -22.16 16.98 -14.37
C VAL A 73 -21.39 16.42 -15.54
N ARG A 74 -21.29 17.21 -16.60
CA ARG A 74 -20.53 16.85 -17.79
C ARG A 74 -19.62 17.99 -18.15
N ASP A 75 -18.33 17.68 -18.15
CA ASP A 75 -17.29 18.55 -18.68
C ASP A 75 -17.20 19.92 -17.98
N VAL A 76 -17.30 19.92 -16.65
CA VAL A 76 -17.28 21.11 -15.78
C VAL A 76 -15.91 21.28 -15.15
N ASP A 77 -15.50 22.52 -14.86
CA ASP A 77 -14.26 22.78 -14.13
C ASP A 77 -14.30 22.18 -12.71
N VAL A 78 -13.21 21.51 -12.32
CA VAL A 78 -13.14 20.82 -11.02
C VAL A 78 -13.32 21.78 -9.83
N ARG A 79 -12.84 23.02 -9.92
CA ARG A 79 -12.95 24.00 -8.85
C ARG A 79 -14.39 24.47 -8.66
N GLU A 80 -15.09 24.70 -9.77
CA GLU A 80 -16.50 25.06 -9.75
C GLU A 80 -17.35 23.95 -9.13
N LEU A 81 -17.10 22.69 -9.52
CA LEU A 81 -17.78 21.54 -8.94
C LEU A 81 -17.57 21.45 -7.42
N LEU A 82 -16.32 21.57 -6.95
CA LEU A 82 -16.00 21.48 -5.53
C LEU A 82 -16.65 22.61 -4.72
N PHE A 83 -16.68 23.84 -5.24
CA PHE A 83 -17.36 24.94 -4.56
C PHE A 83 -18.87 24.79 -4.54
N ALA A 84 -19.48 24.27 -5.61
CA ALA A 84 -20.91 23.98 -5.64
C ALA A 84 -21.27 22.92 -4.59
N LEU A 85 -20.51 21.82 -4.51
CA LEU A 85 -20.72 20.77 -3.51
C LEU A 85 -20.52 21.26 -2.08
N ALA A 86 -19.47 22.05 -1.84
CA ALA A 86 -19.20 22.64 -0.54
C ALA A 86 -20.36 23.52 -0.07
N ARG A 87 -20.90 24.35 -0.97
CA ARG A 87 -22.04 25.23 -0.68
C ARG A 87 -23.29 24.43 -0.30
N ASP A 88 -23.60 23.40 -1.08
CA ASP A 88 -24.80 22.59 -0.87
C ASP A 88 -24.69 21.75 0.42
N ALA A 89 -23.49 21.24 0.74
CA ALA A 89 -23.19 20.53 1.99
C ALA A 89 -22.98 21.47 3.19
N LYS A 90 -22.97 22.79 2.99
CA LYS A 90 -22.67 23.81 4.01
C LYS A 90 -21.30 23.59 4.69
N LEU A 91 -20.31 23.16 3.91
CA LEU A 91 -18.94 22.93 4.36
C LEU A 91 -18.02 24.06 3.90
N ASN A 92 -17.04 24.39 4.74
CA ASN A 92 -15.94 25.27 4.35
C ASN A 92 -14.86 24.43 3.66
N VAL A 93 -14.48 24.81 2.44
CA VAL A 93 -13.52 24.06 1.62
C VAL A 93 -12.52 25.01 0.99
N ASP A 94 -11.24 24.73 1.20
CA ASP A 94 -10.13 25.44 0.56
C ASP A 94 -9.60 24.64 -0.63
N VAL A 95 -9.60 25.25 -1.82
CA VAL A 95 -9.14 24.60 -3.06
C VAL A 95 -7.80 25.19 -3.49
N HIS A 96 -6.73 24.41 -3.35
CA HIS A 96 -5.38 24.80 -3.74
C HIS A 96 -5.31 25.27 -5.21
N ALA A 97 -4.51 26.30 -5.51
CA ALA A 97 -4.45 26.94 -6.85
C ALA A 97 -3.99 25.98 -7.97
N GLY A 98 -3.18 24.97 -7.63
CA GLY A 98 -2.72 23.95 -8.58
C GLY A 98 -3.78 22.92 -8.99
N LEU A 99 -4.95 22.91 -8.37
CA LEU A 99 -6.05 22.03 -8.77
C LEU A 99 -6.76 22.63 -9.99
N ALA A 100 -6.64 21.94 -11.13
CA ALA A 100 -7.21 22.34 -12.41
C ALA A 100 -7.61 21.10 -13.22
N GLY A 101 -8.57 21.26 -14.14
CA GLY A 101 -9.01 20.20 -15.03
C GLY A 101 -10.52 20.16 -15.16
N ARG A 102 -10.98 19.41 -16.17
CA ARG A 102 -12.40 19.22 -16.47
C ARG A 102 -12.85 17.85 -16.00
N VAL A 103 -14.05 17.80 -15.42
CA VAL A 103 -14.61 16.61 -14.78
C VAL A 103 -15.99 16.34 -15.36
N THR A 104 -16.23 15.07 -15.67
CA THR A 104 -17.58 14.52 -15.88
C THR A 104 -17.81 13.54 -14.74
N LEU A 105 -18.91 13.73 -14.00
CA LEU A 105 -19.22 12.92 -12.83
C LEU A 105 -20.70 12.56 -12.86
N ASN A 106 -20.99 11.28 -12.67
CA ASN A 106 -22.34 10.77 -12.44
C ASN A 106 -22.32 9.94 -11.15
N ALA A 107 -22.85 10.52 -10.08
CA ALA A 107 -22.98 9.91 -8.77
C ALA A 107 -24.45 9.96 -8.36
N ILE A 108 -25.01 8.82 -7.94
CA ILE A 108 -26.41 8.71 -7.50
C ILE A 108 -26.41 8.04 -6.13
N ASN A 109 -26.98 8.71 -5.14
CA ASN A 109 -27.05 8.28 -3.74
C ASN A 109 -25.68 7.85 -3.17
N GLN A 110 -24.64 8.67 -3.37
CA GLN A 110 -23.26 8.43 -2.91
C GLN A 110 -22.85 9.35 -1.77
#